data_AF-A0A0F9HJK5-F1
#
_entry.id   AF-A0A0F9HJK5-F1
#
_cell.length_a   1.000
_cell.length_b   1.000
_cell.length_c   1.000
_cell.angle_alpha   90.00
_cell.angle_beta   90.00
_cell.angle_gamma   90.00
#
_symmetry.space_group_name_H-M   'P 1'
#
loop_
_entity.id
_entity.type
_entity.pdbx_description
1 polymer ?
#
loop_
_entity_poly.entity_id
_entity_poly.type
_entity_poly.pdbx_seq_one_letter_code
_entity_poly.pdbx_strand_id
1 'polypeptide(L)'
;MSRAFPDYRIQNFWEHLRWFLDESLSLTTGGIVTTVDISALKIFSPAAQHFKIETTDDDKNVRIQSRDYASTSGEFSAIQCKPNITTQGTVTIYGMEISPRFARGAGGNTLVGIRSTPILKGASGTVDGTLTGDIRVFQAEVTDENVAGRTITGVVSMLWCWHQLASHTFTGGIYVMDLRTAGGGKGWDGFVNVQASGDAGFSVSSDGMFRDPESHTEAGYVTITIAGTDYEIPFYASS
;
A
#
# COMPACT_ATOMS: atom_id res chain seq x y z
N MET A 1 30.92 -27.99 72.03
CA MET A 1 31.33 -27.89 70.62
C MET A 1 30.08 -27.90 69.75
N SER A 2 29.54 -26.72 69.43
CA SER A 2 28.43 -26.59 68.49
C SER A 2 28.98 -26.66 67.06
N ARG A 3 28.55 -27.66 66.30
CA ARG A 3 28.82 -27.74 64.86
C ARG A 3 27.80 -26.86 64.15
N ALA A 4 28.25 -25.73 63.62
CA ALA A 4 27.49 -24.95 62.66
C ALA A 4 27.30 -25.77 61.38
N PHE A 5 26.06 -25.99 60.97
CA PHE A 5 25.74 -26.53 59.65
C PHE A 5 25.84 -25.38 58.64
N PRO A 6 26.58 -25.53 57.52
CA PRO A 6 26.68 -24.47 56.54
C PRO A 6 25.39 -24.35 55.72
N ASP A 7 24.93 -23.12 55.60
CA ASP A 7 23.63 -22.64 55.08
C ASP A 7 23.53 -22.71 53.54
N TYR A 8 23.88 -23.85 52.94
CA TYR A 8 23.93 -24.02 51.48
C TYR A 8 22.56 -23.99 50.77
N ARG A 9 21.44 -23.95 51.50
CA ARG A 9 20.10 -24.04 50.89
C ARG A 9 19.56 -22.70 50.39
N ILE A 10 20.05 -21.58 50.91
CA ILE A 10 19.51 -20.25 50.57
C ILE A 10 20.21 -19.67 49.33
N GLN A 11 21.52 -19.90 49.14
CA GLN A 11 22.23 -19.39 47.96
C GLN A 11 21.72 -20.01 46.65
N ASN A 12 21.45 -21.31 46.62
CA ASN A 12 20.93 -21.98 45.42
C ASN A 12 19.51 -21.55 45.03
N PHE A 13 18.70 -21.09 46.00
CA PHE A 13 17.34 -20.60 45.74
C PHE A 13 17.38 -19.26 45.00
N TRP A 14 18.27 -18.35 45.38
CA TRP A 14 18.41 -17.05 44.72
C TRP A 14 19.07 -17.14 43.34
N GLU A 15 19.97 -18.10 43.10
CA GLU A 15 20.53 -18.33 41.77
C GLU A 15 19.52 -18.95 40.79
N HIS A 16 18.65 -19.85 41.25
CA HIS A 16 17.55 -20.37 40.42
C HIS A 16 16.45 -19.33 40.17
N LEU A 17 16.20 -18.42 41.12
CA LEU A 17 15.23 -17.33 40.93
C LEU A 17 15.71 -16.28 39.92
N ARG A 18 17.03 -16.07 39.78
CA ARG A 18 17.60 -15.19 38.76
C ARG A 18 17.34 -15.70 37.34
N TRP A 19 17.35 -17.01 37.14
CA TRP A 19 16.98 -17.63 35.85
C TRP A 19 15.53 -17.35 35.46
N PHE A 20 14.62 -17.26 36.44
CA PHE A 20 13.21 -16.93 36.20
C PHE A 20 12.92 -15.44 35.96
N LEU A 21 13.81 -14.55 36.38
CA LEU A 21 13.57 -13.10 36.37
C LEU A 21 14.34 -12.35 35.27
N ASP A 22 15.37 -12.96 34.68
CA ASP A 22 16.24 -12.30 33.68
C ASP A 22 16.13 -12.89 32.26
N GLU A 23 15.16 -13.76 32.01
CA GLU A 23 15.01 -14.38 30.69
C GLU A 23 14.01 -13.63 29.81
N SER A 24 14.55 -12.88 28.84
CA SER A 24 13.91 -12.86 27.54
C SER A 24 13.67 -14.32 27.13
N LEU A 25 12.40 -14.73 27.05
CA LEU A 25 12.03 -16.06 26.54
C LEU A 25 12.50 -16.15 25.08
N SER A 26 13.72 -16.65 24.86
CA SER A 26 14.25 -16.92 23.53
C SER A 26 13.80 -18.31 23.11
N LEU A 27 12.63 -18.39 22.49
CA LEU A 27 12.13 -19.64 21.94
C LEU A 27 12.88 -19.95 20.63
N THR A 28 14.04 -20.59 20.75
CA THR A 28 14.83 -21.05 19.59
C THR A 28 14.35 -22.44 19.20
N THR A 29 13.26 -22.53 18.46
CA THR A 29 12.77 -23.81 17.92
C THR A 29 13.31 -24.02 16.52
N GLY A 30 14.38 -24.82 16.41
CA GLY A 30 14.74 -25.43 15.14
C GLY A 30 13.58 -26.31 14.66
N GLY A 31 12.78 -25.82 13.71
CA GLY A 31 11.84 -26.64 12.94
C GLY A 31 10.50 -27.02 13.60
N ILE A 32 10.05 -26.37 14.67
CA ILE A 32 8.72 -26.63 15.27
C ILE A 32 7.81 -25.41 15.13
N VAL A 33 6.70 -25.59 14.41
CA VAL A 33 5.58 -24.63 14.33
C VAL A 33 5.10 -24.35 15.76
N THR A 34 5.41 -23.16 16.26
CA THR A 34 4.92 -22.72 17.57
C THR A 34 3.61 -21.97 17.33
N THR A 35 2.48 -22.65 17.49
CA THR A 35 1.17 -21.98 17.54
C THR A 35 1.06 -21.29 18.89
N VAL A 36 1.30 -19.98 18.92
CA VAL A 36 1.09 -19.15 20.11
C VAL A 36 -0.33 -18.61 20.04
N ASP A 37 -1.28 -19.35 20.62
CA ASP A 37 -2.67 -18.90 20.74
C ASP A 37 -2.81 -18.01 21.99
N ILE A 38 -2.83 -16.70 21.78
CA ILE A 38 -3.08 -15.74 22.86
C ILE A 38 -3.93 -14.60 22.32
N SER A 39 -5.20 -14.57 22.75
CA SER A 39 -6.24 -13.62 22.35
C SER A 39 -5.95 -12.15 22.70
N ALA A 40 -4.89 -11.86 23.45
CA ALA A 40 -4.50 -10.51 23.89
C ALA A 40 -2.99 -10.21 23.79
N LEU A 41 -2.23 -10.99 23.00
CA LEU A 41 -0.80 -10.76 22.87
C LEU A 41 -0.50 -9.39 22.26
N LYS A 42 0.36 -8.63 22.94
CA LYS A 42 0.98 -7.42 22.40
C LYS A 42 2.48 -7.66 22.27
N ILE A 43 3.03 -7.34 21.12
CA ILE A 43 4.47 -7.44 20.84
C ILE A 43 5.00 -6.03 20.72
N PHE A 44 6.03 -5.71 21.50
CA PHE A 44 6.65 -4.38 21.55
C PHE A 44 8.11 -4.47 21.15
N SER A 45 8.64 -3.42 20.52
CA SER A 45 10.08 -3.22 20.44
C SER A 45 10.60 -2.50 21.70
N PRO A 46 11.86 -2.71 22.08
CA PRO A 46 12.53 -1.88 23.08
C PRO A 46 12.53 -0.39 22.68
N ALA A 47 12.55 0.52 23.65
CA ALA A 47 12.38 1.97 23.46
C ALA A 47 13.37 2.64 22.49
N ALA A 48 14.50 1.99 22.18
CA ALA A 48 15.54 2.49 21.27
C ALA A 48 15.64 1.67 19.97
N GLN A 49 14.69 0.78 19.70
CA GLN A 49 14.75 -0.14 18.56
C GLN A 49 13.44 -0.18 17.78
N HIS A 50 13.55 -0.53 16.51
CA HIS A 50 12.40 -0.80 15.65
C HIS A 50 11.90 -2.22 15.88
N PHE A 51 10.59 -2.41 15.80
CA PHE A 51 10.02 -3.74 15.68
C PHE A 51 10.33 -4.30 14.29
N LYS A 52 10.85 -5.53 14.22
CA LYS A 52 11.35 -6.15 13.00
C LYS A 52 10.73 -7.53 12.83
N ILE A 53 10.20 -7.81 11.64
CA ILE A 53 9.73 -9.13 11.22
C ILE A 53 10.48 -9.50 9.95
N GLU A 54 11.17 -10.64 9.96
CA GLU A 54 11.91 -11.17 8.82
C GLU A 54 11.73 -12.69 8.73
N THR A 55 11.85 -13.24 7.53
CA THR A 55 11.98 -14.68 7.33
C THR A 55 13.46 -15.05 7.41
N THR A 56 13.76 -16.21 8.01
CA THR A 56 15.12 -16.76 8.02
C THR A 56 15.50 -17.36 6.67
N ASP A 57 14.52 -17.94 5.97
CA ASP A 57 14.70 -18.57 4.67
C ASP A 57 14.30 -17.63 3.53
N ASP A 58 15.10 -17.64 2.46
CA ASP A 58 14.95 -16.75 1.30
C ASP A 58 13.72 -17.08 0.43
N ASP A 59 13.20 -18.31 0.52
CA ASP A 59 12.06 -18.79 -0.29
C ASP A 59 10.71 -18.60 0.41
N LYS A 60 10.70 -17.95 1.58
CA LYS A 60 9.49 -17.72 2.39
C LYS A 60 9.07 -16.26 2.36
N ASN A 61 7.77 -16.04 2.55
CA ASN A 61 7.19 -14.71 2.66
C ASN A 61 6.62 -14.47 4.07
N VAL A 62 6.68 -13.22 4.52
CA VAL A 62 5.90 -12.76 5.67
C VAL A 62 4.46 -12.57 5.20
N ARG A 63 3.50 -13.24 5.85
CA ARG A 63 2.06 -13.12 5.55
C ARG A 63 1.36 -12.47 6.74
N ILE A 64 0.59 -11.42 6.49
CA ILE A 64 -0.18 -10.69 7.51
C ILE A 64 -1.67 -10.84 7.17
N GLN A 65 -2.47 -11.30 8.14
CA GLN A 65 -3.91 -11.55 7.98
C GLN A 65 -4.27 -12.41 6.75
N SER A 66 -3.42 -13.38 6.41
CA SER A 66 -3.69 -14.37 5.34
C SER A 66 -4.62 -15.46 5.85
N ARG A 67 -5.92 -15.15 5.95
CA ARG A 67 -6.96 -16.08 6.40
C ARG A 67 -8.23 -15.93 5.59
N ASP A 68 -9.10 -16.93 5.70
CA ASP A 68 -10.47 -16.84 5.21
C ASP A 68 -11.39 -16.24 6.28
N TYR A 69 -12.29 -15.36 5.83
CA TYR A 69 -13.36 -14.80 6.66
C TYR A 69 -14.66 -15.56 6.34
N ALA A 70 -15.24 -16.21 7.35
CA ALA A 70 -16.51 -16.94 7.22
C ALA A 70 -17.75 -16.12 7.61
N SER A 71 -17.55 -14.90 8.13
CA SER A 71 -18.65 -14.02 8.53
C SER A 71 -19.36 -13.44 7.31
N THR A 72 -20.68 -13.41 7.36
CA THR A 72 -21.56 -12.93 6.28
C THR A 72 -21.92 -11.45 6.40
N SER A 73 -21.48 -10.78 7.46
CA SER A 73 -21.71 -9.35 7.69
C SER A 73 -20.54 -8.68 8.41
N GLY A 74 -20.52 -7.35 8.36
CA GLY A 74 -19.49 -6.50 8.98
C GLY A 74 -18.39 -6.05 8.01
N GLU A 75 -17.46 -5.26 8.54
CA GLU A 75 -16.27 -4.80 7.83
C GLU A 75 -15.04 -5.58 8.28
N PHE A 76 -14.17 -5.92 7.33
CA PHE A 76 -12.92 -6.62 7.61
C PHE A 76 -11.75 -5.76 7.16
N SER A 77 -10.80 -5.54 8.06
CA SER A 77 -9.56 -4.82 7.75
C SER A 77 -8.37 -5.74 8.04
N ALA A 78 -7.50 -5.91 7.04
CA ALA A 78 -6.30 -6.74 7.18
C ALA A 78 -5.15 -5.96 7.83
N ILE A 79 -4.88 -4.75 7.36
CA ILE A 79 -3.79 -3.90 7.85
C ILE A 79 -4.33 -2.48 7.94
N GLN A 80 -4.08 -1.83 9.08
CA GLN A 80 -4.39 -0.42 9.30
C GLN A 80 -3.17 0.28 9.90
N CYS A 81 -2.77 1.39 9.28
CA CYS A 81 -1.72 2.27 9.79
C CYS A 81 -2.33 3.65 10.06
N LYS A 82 -2.29 4.10 11.32
CA LYS A 82 -2.85 5.38 11.77
C LYS A 82 -1.87 6.09 12.72
N PRO A 83 -0.67 6.48 12.26
CA PRO A 83 0.24 7.25 13.08
C PRO A 83 -0.38 8.61 13.40
N ASN A 84 -0.21 9.08 14.64
CA ASN A 84 -0.74 10.36 15.09
C ASN A 84 0.31 11.06 15.97
N ILE A 85 0.45 12.37 15.79
CA ILE A 85 1.29 13.21 16.65
C ILE A 85 0.37 14.04 17.54
N THR A 86 0.55 13.87 18.84
CA THR A 86 -0.28 14.53 19.87
C THR A 86 0.39 15.76 20.47
N THR A 87 1.65 16.04 20.11
CA THR A 87 2.43 17.15 20.66
C THR A 87 2.94 18.05 19.53
N GLN A 88 2.86 19.36 19.73
CA GLN A 88 3.26 20.34 18.74
C GLN A 88 4.78 20.32 18.48
N GLY A 89 5.18 20.42 17.20
CA GLY A 89 6.58 20.49 16.80
C GLY A 89 6.76 20.47 15.28
N THR A 90 8.02 20.53 14.83
CA THR A 90 8.40 20.31 13.43
C THR A 90 8.71 18.83 13.23
N VAL A 91 7.77 18.12 12.64
CA VAL A 91 7.77 16.66 12.58
C VAL A 91 7.21 16.20 11.24
N THR A 92 7.73 15.08 10.75
CA THR A 92 7.26 14.43 9.53
C THR A 92 6.69 13.07 9.91
N ILE A 93 5.52 12.74 9.36
CA ILE A 93 4.88 11.44 9.55
C ILE A 93 4.90 10.71 8.21
N TYR A 94 5.44 9.50 8.22
CA TYR A 94 5.33 8.55 7.11
C TYR A 94 4.34 7.45 7.52
N GLY A 95 3.29 7.25 6.72
CA GLY A 95 2.30 6.20 6.98
C GLY A 95 2.77 4.82 6.49
N MET A 96 3.38 4.77 5.31
CA MET A 96 3.91 3.55 4.71
C MET A 96 5.04 3.92 3.75
N GLU A 97 6.18 3.25 3.89
CA GLU A 97 7.34 3.42 3.01
C GLU A 97 7.74 2.06 2.44
N ILE A 98 7.88 1.97 1.12
CA ILE A 98 8.20 0.73 0.41
C ILE A 98 9.33 0.99 -0.58
N SER A 99 10.39 0.18 -0.51
CA SER A 99 11.62 0.41 -1.29
C SER A 99 12.30 -0.90 -1.69
N PRO A 100 11.68 -1.73 -2.56
CA PRO A 100 12.33 -2.90 -3.11
C PRO A 100 13.54 -2.48 -3.96
N ARG A 101 14.62 -3.28 -3.92
CA ARG A 101 15.87 -3.00 -4.64
C ARG A 101 16.60 -4.29 -5.02
N PHE A 102 17.37 -4.23 -6.09
CA PHE A 102 18.47 -5.17 -6.30
C PHE A 102 19.72 -4.67 -5.56
N ALA A 103 20.48 -5.59 -4.97
CA ALA A 103 21.78 -5.27 -4.42
C ALA A 103 22.78 -4.91 -5.53
N ARG A 104 23.84 -4.18 -5.19
CA ARG A 104 24.91 -3.88 -6.13
C ARG A 104 25.50 -5.17 -6.70
N GLY A 105 25.54 -5.29 -8.03
CA GLY A 105 26.06 -6.47 -8.73
C GLY A 105 25.07 -7.63 -8.86
N ALA A 106 23.84 -7.49 -8.35
CA ALA A 106 22.76 -8.46 -8.56
C ALA A 106 21.85 -7.99 -9.71
N GLY A 107 21.51 -8.91 -10.62
CA GLY A 107 20.51 -8.69 -11.67
C GLY A 107 19.17 -9.36 -11.32
N GLY A 108 18.11 -8.94 -12.01
CA GLY A 108 16.80 -9.60 -11.93
C GLY A 108 15.82 -9.01 -12.95
N ASN A 109 14.64 -9.63 -13.06
CA ASN A 109 13.71 -9.34 -14.17
C ASN A 109 12.71 -8.23 -13.84
N THR A 110 12.25 -8.15 -12.59
CA THR A 110 11.17 -7.22 -12.21
C THR A 110 11.34 -6.79 -10.75
N LEU A 111 11.18 -5.49 -10.49
CA LEU A 111 10.95 -4.95 -9.15
C LEU A 111 9.54 -4.38 -9.11
N VAL A 112 8.77 -4.75 -8.08
CA VAL A 112 7.41 -4.25 -7.86
C VAL A 112 7.31 -3.78 -6.42
N GLY A 113 6.97 -2.50 -6.23
CA GLY A 113 6.75 -1.91 -4.90
C GLY A 113 5.43 -2.36 -4.31
N ILE A 114 4.34 -1.83 -4.85
CA ILE A 114 2.98 -2.20 -4.45
C ILE A 114 2.29 -2.88 -5.61
N ARG A 115 1.77 -4.08 -5.37
CA ARG A 115 0.90 -4.79 -6.31
C ARG A 115 -0.45 -5.03 -5.64
N SER A 116 -1.46 -4.31 -6.10
CA SER A 116 -2.84 -4.54 -5.71
C SER A 116 -3.54 -5.27 -6.85
N THR A 117 -4.07 -6.46 -6.58
CA THR A 117 -4.70 -7.34 -7.59
C THR A 117 -5.92 -7.99 -6.96
N PRO A 118 -7.04 -7.26 -6.84
CA PRO A 118 -8.30 -7.88 -6.42
C PRO A 118 -8.71 -8.95 -7.43
N ILE A 119 -9.22 -10.07 -6.94
CA ILE A 119 -9.67 -11.20 -7.75
C ILE A 119 -11.09 -11.56 -7.31
N LEU A 120 -12.06 -11.44 -8.21
CA LEU A 120 -13.38 -12.02 -8.03
C LEU A 120 -13.29 -13.51 -8.37
N LYS A 121 -13.72 -14.38 -7.45
CA LYS A 121 -13.81 -15.83 -7.66
C LYS A 121 -15.28 -16.20 -7.77
N GLY A 122 -15.62 -17.08 -8.71
CA GLY A 122 -17.01 -17.50 -8.94
C GLY A 122 -17.31 -17.62 -10.44
N ALA A 123 -18.46 -18.19 -10.77
CA ALA A 123 -18.95 -18.25 -12.14
C ALA A 123 -19.85 -17.04 -12.43
N SER A 124 -19.81 -16.53 -13.66
CA SER A 124 -20.74 -15.48 -14.09
C SER A 124 -22.18 -15.99 -14.01
N GLY A 125 -23.09 -15.21 -13.42
CA GLY A 125 -24.53 -15.53 -13.34
C GLY A 125 -24.94 -16.38 -12.13
N THR A 126 -24.01 -16.76 -11.25
CA THR A 126 -24.32 -17.31 -9.92
C THR A 126 -24.20 -16.21 -8.84
N VAL A 127 -24.91 -16.37 -7.72
CA VAL A 127 -24.72 -15.50 -6.54
C VAL A 127 -23.26 -15.52 -6.05
N ASP A 128 -22.54 -16.61 -6.35
CA ASP A 128 -21.12 -16.79 -6.05
C ASP A 128 -20.27 -15.86 -6.92
N GLY A 129 -19.66 -14.84 -6.29
CA GLY A 129 -18.71 -13.94 -6.93
C GLY A 129 -19.30 -12.65 -7.51
N THR A 130 -20.60 -12.40 -7.33
CA THR A 130 -21.22 -11.14 -7.74
C THR A 130 -20.90 -10.03 -6.72
N LEU A 131 -20.20 -8.99 -7.16
CA LEU A 131 -20.01 -7.76 -6.40
C LEU A 131 -21.01 -6.71 -6.86
N THR A 132 -21.78 -6.15 -5.93
CA THR A 132 -22.77 -5.07 -6.21
C THR A 132 -22.22 -3.67 -5.96
N GLY A 133 -21.03 -3.56 -5.35
CA GLY A 133 -20.33 -2.29 -5.10
C GLY A 133 -19.11 -2.10 -6.00
N ASP A 134 -18.20 -1.24 -5.57
CA ASP A 134 -17.02 -0.84 -6.35
C ASP A 134 -15.79 -1.70 -6.06
N ILE A 135 -14.90 -1.83 -7.04
CA ILE A 135 -13.52 -2.29 -6.85
C ILE A 135 -12.60 -1.07 -6.97
N ARG A 136 -11.87 -0.77 -5.89
CA ARG A 136 -10.88 0.32 -5.86
C ARG A 136 -9.52 -0.26 -5.49
N VAL A 137 -8.59 -0.21 -6.43
CA VAL A 137 -7.26 -0.84 -6.33
C VAL A 137 -6.29 0.05 -5.56
N PHE A 138 -6.37 1.36 -5.79
CA PHE A 138 -5.72 2.43 -5.06
C PHE A 138 -6.73 3.56 -4.88
N GLN A 139 -6.91 4.01 -3.64
CA GLN A 139 -7.77 5.13 -3.30
C GLN A 139 -6.99 6.05 -2.37
N ALA A 140 -6.86 7.31 -2.76
CA ALA A 140 -6.20 8.35 -1.99
C ALA A 140 -7.21 9.48 -1.77
N GLU A 141 -7.43 9.82 -0.50
CA GLU A 141 -8.38 10.85 -0.10
C GLU A 141 -7.72 11.79 0.91
N VAL A 142 -7.97 13.09 0.74
CA VAL A 142 -7.62 14.11 1.72
C VAL A 142 -8.93 14.73 2.21
N THR A 143 -9.14 14.63 3.52
CA THR A 143 -10.35 15.09 4.20
C THR A 143 -10.00 15.93 5.43
N ASP A 144 -10.95 16.74 5.88
CA ASP A 144 -10.88 17.49 7.14
C ASP A 144 -12.08 17.07 8.00
N GLU A 145 -11.82 16.39 9.12
CA GLU A 145 -12.86 15.89 10.02
C GLU A 145 -13.78 16.99 10.56
N ASN A 146 -13.32 18.25 10.60
CA ASN A 146 -14.09 19.36 11.17
C ASN A 146 -14.41 20.48 10.17
N VAL A 147 -14.07 20.30 8.88
CA VAL A 147 -14.33 21.25 7.77
C VAL A 147 -14.02 22.72 8.17
N ALA A 148 -12.93 22.93 8.92
CA ALA A 148 -12.71 24.17 9.66
C ALA A 148 -11.85 25.19 8.90
N GLY A 149 -11.68 25.01 7.58
CA GLY A 149 -10.93 25.94 6.73
C GLY A 149 -9.44 26.01 7.11
N ARG A 150 -8.74 24.87 7.00
CA ARG A 150 -7.30 24.79 7.31
C ARG A 150 -6.45 25.40 6.19
N THR A 151 -5.43 26.17 6.55
CA THR A 151 -4.42 26.67 5.60
C THR A 151 -3.33 25.63 5.40
N ILE A 152 -3.16 25.15 4.16
CA ILE A 152 -2.02 24.33 3.74
C ILE A 152 -1.14 25.22 2.85
N THR A 153 0.07 25.53 3.31
CA THR A 153 1.02 26.41 2.59
C THR A 153 1.87 25.66 1.55
N GLY A 154 1.95 24.34 1.66
CA GLY A 154 2.62 23.45 0.71
C GLY A 154 1.69 22.93 -0.40
N VAL A 155 2.19 21.98 -1.19
CA VAL A 155 1.42 21.32 -2.27
C VAL A 155 0.60 20.16 -1.70
N VAL A 156 -0.68 20.08 -2.08
CA VAL A 156 -1.52 18.90 -1.86
C VAL A 156 -1.55 18.09 -3.16
N SER A 157 -1.05 16.86 -3.12
CA SER A 157 -1.06 15.94 -4.27
C SER A 157 -1.49 14.55 -3.82
N MET A 158 -2.40 13.93 -4.57
CA MET A 158 -2.83 12.54 -4.33
C MET A 158 -1.90 11.54 -5.02
N LEU A 159 -1.34 11.96 -6.16
CA LEU A 159 -0.31 11.24 -6.88
C LEU A 159 0.81 12.23 -7.22
N TRP A 160 2.02 11.97 -6.73
CA TRP A 160 3.21 12.71 -7.09
C TRP A 160 4.29 11.73 -7.52
N CYS A 161 4.71 11.83 -8.78
CA CYS A 161 5.67 10.93 -9.39
C CYS A 161 6.93 11.69 -9.79
N TRP A 162 8.09 11.09 -9.50
CA TRP A 162 9.39 11.59 -9.93
C TRP A 162 10.26 10.41 -10.39
N HIS A 163 11.04 10.62 -11.45
CA HIS A 163 12.01 9.65 -11.93
C HIS A 163 13.38 10.31 -12.08
N GLN A 164 14.43 9.63 -11.61
CA GLN A 164 15.81 10.11 -11.68
C GLN A 164 16.69 9.10 -12.44
N LEU A 165 16.33 8.81 -13.69
CA LEU A 165 17.06 7.87 -14.54
C LEU A 165 17.72 8.63 -15.70
N ALA A 166 19.01 8.95 -15.58
CA ALA A 166 19.69 9.89 -16.47
C ALA A 166 20.56 9.26 -17.58
N SER A 167 20.98 7.99 -17.44
CA SER A 167 21.95 7.37 -18.39
C SER A 167 21.70 5.88 -18.63
N HIS A 168 20.43 5.49 -18.79
CA HIS A 168 20.03 4.10 -19.03
C HIS A 168 19.37 3.96 -20.41
N THR A 169 19.52 2.78 -21.04
CA THR A 169 18.83 2.43 -22.28
C THR A 169 17.46 1.84 -21.96
N PHE A 170 16.39 2.41 -22.52
CA PHE A 170 15.02 1.92 -22.36
C PHE A 170 14.43 1.56 -23.72
N THR A 171 14.07 0.29 -23.92
CA THR A 171 13.40 -0.17 -25.15
C THR A 171 11.88 0.03 -25.09
N GLY A 172 11.31 0.06 -23.88
CA GLY A 172 9.86 0.14 -23.66
C GLY A 172 9.32 1.50 -23.21
N GLY A 173 10.14 2.54 -23.08
CA GLY A 173 9.72 3.87 -22.62
C GLY A 173 9.63 4.04 -21.09
N ILE A 174 9.33 5.27 -20.64
CA ILE A 174 9.07 5.63 -19.23
C ILE A 174 7.69 6.31 -19.20
N TYR A 175 6.77 5.77 -18.41
CA TYR A 175 5.40 6.28 -18.30
C TYR A 175 5.01 6.46 -16.83
N VAL A 176 4.27 7.53 -16.54
CA VAL A 176 3.62 7.73 -15.22
C VAL A 176 2.44 6.77 -15.06
N MET A 177 1.74 6.47 -16.15
CA MET A 177 0.65 5.50 -16.22
C MET A 177 0.76 4.72 -17.53
N ASP A 178 0.85 3.40 -17.43
CA ASP A 178 0.85 2.48 -18.58
C ASP A 178 -0.40 1.58 -18.49
N LEU A 179 -1.24 1.59 -19.53
CA LEU A 179 -2.49 0.84 -19.57
C LEU A 179 -2.33 -0.34 -20.51
N ARG A 180 -2.55 -1.54 -19.97
CA ARG A 180 -2.60 -2.75 -20.79
C ARG A 180 -3.90 -2.80 -21.57
N THR A 181 -3.85 -3.39 -22.76
CA THR A 181 -5.05 -3.72 -23.53
C THR A 181 -6.01 -4.52 -22.67
N ALA A 182 -7.29 -4.15 -22.66
CA ALA A 182 -8.32 -4.93 -22.00
C ALA A 182 -8.37 -6.34 -22.62
N GLY A 183 -8.37 -7.36 -21.77
CA GLY A 183 -8.57 -8.75 -22.20
C GLY A 183 -10.07 -9.10 -22.21
N GLY A 184 -10.50 -9.96 -23.14
CA GLY A 184 -11.88 -10.45 -23.21
C GLY A 184 -12.80 -9.61 -24.10
N GLY A 185 -14.11 -9.73 -23.91
CA GLY A 185 -15.12 -9.15 -24.80
C GLY A 185 -15.48 -7.67 -24.56
N LYS A 186 -15.07 -7.09 -23.43
CA LYS A 186 -15.33 -5.68 -23.08
C LYS A 186 -14.02 -4.89 -23.01
N GLY A 187 -13.95 -3.79 -23.77
CA GLY A 187 -12.84 -2.83 -23.76
C GLY A 187 -12.86 -1.87 -22.56
N TRP A 188 -11.92 -0.93 -22.53
CA TRP A 188 -11.97 0.20 -21.59
C TRP A 188 -13.07 1.18 -22.01
N ASP A 189 -13.89 1.64 -21.05
CA ASP A 189 -14.95 2.62 -21.31
C ASP A 189 -14.41 4.07 -21.39
N GLY A 190 -13.25 4.36 -20.79
CA GLY A 190 -12.60 5.68 -20.80
C GLY A 190 -11.29 5.71 -20.02
N PHE A 191 -10.48 6.77 -20.20
CA PHE A 191 -9.17 6.92 -19.52
C PHE A 191 -9.30 7.53 -18.12
N VAL A 192 -10.14 8.56 -17.96
CA VAL A 192 -10.44 9.22 -16.67
C VAL A 192 -11.94 9.48 -16.60
N ASN A 193 -12.55 9.14 -15.46
CA ASN A 193 -13.95 9.46 -15.15
C ASN A 193 -14.00 10.50 -14.02
N VAL A 194 -14.55 11.67 -14.29
CA VAL A 194 -14.74 12.74 -13.29
C VAL A 194 -16.20 12.79 -12.89
N GLN A 195 -16.48 12.48 -11.63
CA GLN A 195 -17.82 12.56 -11.06
C GLN A 195 -18.27 14.03 -10.93
N ALA A 196 -19.55 14.30 -11.17
CA ALA A 196 -20.06 15.66 -11.22
C ALA A 196 -20.12 16.31 -9.82
N SER A 197 -19.33 17.37 -9.57
CA SER A 197 -19.73 18.46 -8.66
C SER A 197 -18.93 19.75 -8.84
N GLY A 198 -19.60 20.80 -9.31
CA GLY A 198 -19.38 22.20 -8.92
C GLY A 198 -18.14 22.95 -9.43
N ASP A 199 -16.96 22.32 -9.51
CA ASP A 199 -15.72 22.91 -10.06
C ASP A 199 -14.95 21.80 -10.80
N ALA A 200 -14.56 22.09 -12.04
CA ALA A 200 -14.17 21.05 -12.99
C ALA A 200 -12.79 20.46 -12.69
N GLY A 201 -12.72 19.14 -12.48
CA GLY A 201 -11.47 18.37 -12.44
C GLY A 201 -10.63 18.44 -13.73
N PHE A 202 -11.22 18.96 -14.81
CA PHE A 202 -10.54 19.43 -16.02
C PHE A 202 -11.04 20.84 -16.35
N SER A 203 -10.17 21.84 -16.34
CA SER A 203 -10.47 23.17 -16.83
C SER A 203 -10.08 23.30 -18.30
N VAL A 204 -11.04 23.62 -19.15
CA VAL A 204 -10.79 24.02 -20.54
C VAL A 204 -10.51 25.52 -20.53
N SER A 205 -9.29 25.91 -20.91
CA SER A 205 -8.93 27.31 -21.14
C SER A 205 -9.41 27.75 -22.53
N SER A 206 -9.71 29.04 -22.70
CA SER A 206 -10.10 29.58 -23.99
C SER A 206 -9.04 29.29 -25.05
N ASP A 207 -9.53 28.78 -26.17
CA ASP A 207 -8.84 28.20 -27.32
C ASP A 207 -7.60 28.99 -27.80
N GLY A 208 -6.52 28.24 -27.99
CA GLY A 208 -5.27 28.66 -28.63
C GLY A 208 -4.68 27.53 -29.48
N MET A 209 -5.52 26.65 -30.01
CA MET A 209 -5.06 25.52 -30.83
C MET A 209 -4.45 26.03 -32.15
N PHE A 210 -3.24 25.54 -32.46
CA PHE A 210 -2.52 25.89 -33.69
C PHE A 210 -3.13 25.26 -34.96
N ARG A 211 -3.95 24.21 -34.79
CA ARG A 211 -4.73 23.59 -35.87
C ARG A 211 -6.20 23.57 -35.46
N ASP A 212 -7.03 24.06 -36.36
CA ASP A 212 -8.47 24.09 -36.20
C ASP A 212 -9.03 22.66 -36.31
N PRO A 213 -9.76 22.18 -35.28
CA PRO A 213 -10.33 20.84 -35.25
C PRO A 213 -11.46 20.61 -36.26
N GLU A 214 -12.02 21.66 -36.86
CA GLU A 214 -13.08 21.50 -37.87
C GLU A 214 -12.53 21.30 -39.29
N SER A 215 -11.21 21.48 -39.49
CA SER A 215 -10.61 21.53 -40.84
C SER A 215 -9.49 20.52 -41.10
N HIS A 216 -9.13 19.67 -40.13
CA HIS A 216 -8.03 18.69 -40.26
C HIS A 216 -8.49 17.28 -39.91
N THR A 217 -8.03 16.28 -40.67
CA THR A 217 -8.33 14.86 -40.37
C THR A 217 -7.59 14.40 -39.11
N GLU A 218 -8.34 13.91 -38.12
CA GLU A 218 -7.79 13.36 -36.89
C GLU A 218 -7.20 11.96 -37.12
N ALA A 219 -6.15 11.63 -36.37
CA ALA A 219 -5.54 10.29 -36.31
C ALA A 219 -6.10 9.45 -35.15
N GLY A 220 -6.82 10.07 -34.22
CA GLY A 220 -7.44 9.44 -33.05
C GLY A 220 -7.90 10.50 -32.06
N TYR A 221 -8.44 10.09 -30.92
CA TYR A 221 -8.88 10.99 -29.86
C TYR A 221 -8.79 10.33 -28.47
N VAL A 222 -8.78 11.16 -27.42
CA VAL A 222 -9.06 10.73 -26.04
C VAL A 222 -10.46 11.20 -25.66
N THR A 223 -11.29 10.27 -25.20
CA THR A 223 -12.59 10.58 -24.62
C THR A 223 -12.46 10.92 -23.13
N ILE A 224 -13.10 12.01 -22.73
CA ILE A 224 -13.28 12.44 -21.35
C ILE A 224 -14.78 12.44 -21.06
N THR A 225 -15.23 11.57 -20.17
CA THR A 225 -16.62 11.55 -19.74
C THR A 225 -16.78 12.43 -18.49
N ILE A 226 -17.60 13.47 -18.60
CA ILE A 226 -17.95 14.39 -17.51
C ILE A 226 -19.45 14.35 -17.31
N ALA A 227 -19.90 13.92 -16.12
CA ALA A 227 -21.32 13.85 -15.79
C ALA A 227 -22.18 13.05 -16.81
N GLY A 228 -21.58 12.04 -17.47
CA GLY A 228 -22.25 11.22 -18.49
C GLY A 228 -22.30 11.84 -19.89
N THR A 229 -21.62 12.96 -20.12
CA THR A 229 -21.38 13.53 -21.45
C THR A 229 -19.94 13.25 -21.87
N ASP A 230 -19.75 12.79 -23.09
CA ASP A 230 -18.42 12.51 -23.66
C ASP A 230 -17.88 13.75 -24.38
N TYR A 231 -16.64 14.11 -24.05
CA TYR A 231 -15.84 15.14 -24.71
C TYR A 231 -14.64 14.46 -25.37
N GLU A 232 -14.16 15.00 -26.48
CA GLU A 232 -13.04 14.41 -27.22
C GLU A 232 -11.87 15.40 -27.32
N ILE A 233 -10.66 14.92 -27.05
CA ILE A 233 -9.41 15.61 -27.37
C ILE A 233 -8.85 14.96 -28.62
N PRO A 234 -8.91 15.61 -29.80
CA PRO A 234 -8.41 15.04 -31.04
C PRO A 234 -6.88 15.01 -31.08
N PHE A 235 -6.32 13.96 -31.65
CA PHE A 235 -4.90 13.82 -31.95
C PHE A 235 -4.69 13.90 -33.46
N TYR A 236 -3.66 14.62 -33.87
CA TYR A 236 -3.22 14.68 -35.26
C TYR A 236 -1.92 13.93 -35.41
N ALA A 237 -1.80 13.15 -36.48
CA ALA A 237 -0.52 12.54 -36.83
C ALA A 237 0.49 13.66 -37.14
N SER A 238 1.64 13.63 -36.47
CA SER A 238 2.80 14.37 -36.93
C SER A 238 3.38 13.62 -38.12
N SER A 239 3.26 14.20 -39.31
CA SER A 239 4.04 13.78 -40.48
C SER A 239 5.53 13.90 -40.20
#